data_AF-A0A1V2QIP0-F1
#
_entry.id   AF-A0A1V2QIP0-F1
#
_cell.length_a   1.000
_cell.length_b   1.000
_cell.length_c   1.000
_cell.angle_alpha   90.00
_cell.angle_beta   90.00
_cell.angle_gamma   90.00
#
_symmetry.space_group_name_H-M   'P 1'
#
loop_
_entity.id
_entity.type
_entity.pdbx_description
1 polymer ?
#
loop_
_entity_poly.entity_id
_entity_poly.type
_entity_poly.pdbx_seq_one_letter_code
_entity_poly.pdbx_strand_id
1 'polypeptide(L)'
;MVHDLTTTPMIELVSAALTPGHPDTDAHRVEIQRRWNQASEQHALARKGFANPDQDEVAAIEAAYDPAAVEHARCYLRSLTLIHELWVLQEAGVRPDELYTLPDAPQRVVAVLRREVDRQDSLAQAVGGEPAQSTDTGQSTEAGRLALRDERDPLGAAAARLAVWTEQALFRESRVLLWEHGNLAGNMPQELLHQYEELCSQALARLDGPWALEEFLASPVGKDDYLFRDPATQTALHGLDIALGRPGHTVTEQQILQARREIHAEIRTRAADFADQPLPSDLDPATMTRPRLRGMHAEMRALVDFLGDALAVISFAGDKVARVDGRPVAPERQGATLSLHYKVAAAGDITAIPTTSVTVAGLRITYRHDHEAGEVVAAVDAAGSVKYIDPVQLPAALGMLLQPYPDAIASMARIEATVRRLGDGLVAGRASGLLSRSTSSLIVPPHGQGRSR
;
A
#
# COMPACT_ATOMS: atom_id res chain seq x y z
N MET A 1 -9.19 34.10 -23.05
CA MET A 1 -7.80 34.00 -22.59
C MET A 1 -7.39 32.56 -22.84
N VAL A 2 -6.30 32.30 -23.56
CA VAL A 2 -5.81 30.93 -23.71
C VAL A 2 -5.21 30.55 -22.37
N HIS A 3 -5.87 29.65 -21.63
CA HIS A 3 -5.28 29.06 -20.44
C HIS A 3 -3.99 28.34 -20.85
N ASP A 4 -2.91 28.53 -20.09
CA ASP A 4 -1.66 27.81 -20.32
C ASP A 4 -1.86 26.32 -19.98
N LEU A 5 -2.08 25.51 -21.02
CA LEU A 5 -2.34 24.09 -20.89
C LEU A 5 -1.10 23.29 -20.45
N THR A 6 0.09 23.89 -20.44
CA THR A 6 1.34 23.17 -20.11
C THR A 6 1.44 22.76 -18.65
N THR A 7 0.74 23.47 -17.76
CA THR A 7 0.70 23.19 -16.32
C THR A 7 -0.59 22.48 -15.88
N THR A 8 -1.55 22.32 -16.80
CA THR A 8 -2.84 21.70 -16.50
C THR A 8 -2.67 20.24 -16.10
N PRO A 9 -3.32 19.77 -15.02
CA PRO A 9 -3.33 18.37 -14.63
C PRO A 9 -3.84 17.47 -15.77
N MET A 10 -3.25 16.28 -15.91
CA MET A 10 -3.59 15.39 -17.03
C MET A 10 -5.06 14.96 -17.01
N ILE A 11 -5.65 14.75 -15.83
CA ILE A 11 -7.05 14.35 -15.71
C ILE A 11 -8.02 15.42 -16.28
N GLU A 12 -7.70 16.69 -16.11
CA GLU A 12 -8.46 17.81 -16.69
C GLU A 12 -8.30 17.84 -18.21
N LEU A 13 -7.07 17.62 -18.70
CA LEU A 13 -6.79 17.52 -20.14
C LEU A 13 -7.62 16.43 -20.81
N VAL A 14 -7.63 15.25 -20.19
CA VAL A 14 -8.32 14.06 -20.70
C VAL A 14 -9.84 14.26 -20.69
N SER A 15 -10.39 14.77 -19.59
CA SER A 15 -11.83 15.03 -19.49
C SER A 15 -12.31 15.96 -20.62
N ALA A 16 -11.62 17.09 -20.82
CA ALA A 16 -11.94 18.03 -21.90
C ALA A 16 -11.73 17.45 -23.31
N ALA A 17 -10.70 16.62 -23.51
CA ALA A 17 -10.41 16.00 -24.79
C ALA A 17 -11.43 14.91 -25.18
N LEU A 18 -12.02 14.23 -24.20
CA LEU A 18 -12.97 13.13 -24.41
C LEU A 18 -14.44 13.56 -24.33
N THR A 19 -14.74 14.74 -23.77
CA THR A 19 -16.10 15.28 -23.67
C THR A 19 -16.58 15.82 -25.03
N PRO A 20 -17.66 15.25 -25.61
CA PRO A 20 -18.18 15.73 -26.89
C PRO A 20 -18.63 17.19 -26.82
N GLY A 21 -18.17 18.01 -27.77
CA GLY A 21 -18.57 19.42 -27.88
C GLY A 21 -17.89 20.38 -26.90
N HIS A 22 -16.86 19.94 -26.17
CA HIS A 22 -16.06 20.85 -25.36
C HIS A 22 -15.34 21.88 -26.27
N PRO A 23 -15.40 23.19 -25.96
CA PRO A 23 -14.93 24.25 -26.87
C PRO A 23 -13.43 24.15 -27.18
N ASP A 24 -12.65 23.55 -26.29
CA ASP A 24 -11.20 23.45 -26.37
C ASP A 24 -10.68 22.03 -26.65
N THR A 25 -11.53 21.09 -27.10
CA THR A 25 -11.16 19.67 -27.32
C THR A 25 -9.86 19.50 -28.11
N ASP A 26 -9.71 20.21 -29.23
CA ASP A 26 -8.53 20.09 -30.09
C ASP A 26 -7.25 20.56 -29.39
N ALA A 27 -7.31 21.67 -28.65
CA ALA A 27 -6.16 22.19 -27.91
C ALA A 27 -5.70 21.21 -26.82
N HIS A 28 -6.65 20.57 -26.12
CA HIS A 28 -6.35 19.59 -25.09
C HIS A 28 -5.76 18.31 -25.69
N ARG A 29 -6.28 17.82 -26.83
CA ARG A 29 -5.72 16.68 -27.57
C ARG A 29 -4.29 16.94 -28.05
N VAL A 30 -4.01 18.13 -28.58
CA VAL A 30 -2.66 18.53 -29.01
C VAL A 30 -1.70 18.51 -27.83
N GLU A 31 -2.11 19.03 -26.67
CA GLU A 31 -1.27 19.04 -25.48
C GLU A 31 -1.02 17.62 -24.92
N ILE A 32 -2.04 16.75 -24.89
CA ILE A 32 -1.88 15.34 -24.52
C ILE A 32 -0.87 14.66 -25.45
N GLN A 33 -1.02 14.84 -26.76
CA GLN A 33 -0.11 14.25 -27.75
C GLN A 33 1.32 14.77 -27.60
N ARG A 34 1.48 16.07 -27.30
CA ARG A 34 2.80 16.67 -27.02
C ARG A 34 3.48 15.99 -25.84
N ARG A 35 2.78 15.84 -24.71
CA ARG A 35 3.31 15.17 -23.50
C ARG A 35 3.58 13.68 -23.75
N TRP A 36 2.73 13.02 -24.53
CA TRP A 36 2.93 11.63 -24.95
C TRP A 36 4.19 11.43 -25.79
N ASN A 37 4.41 12.30 -26.78
CA ASN A 37 5.60 12.26 -27.63
C ASN A 37 6.88 12.51 -26.83
N GLN A 38 6.84 13.43 -25.86
CA GLN A 38 7.97 13.65 -24.95
C GLN A 38 8.31 12.37 -24.16
N ALA A 39 7.32 11.66 -23.62
CA ALA A 39 7.57 10.38 -22.96
C ALA A 39 8.15 9.32 -23.90
N SER A 40 7.68 9.26 -25.16
CA SER A 40 8.22 8.37 -26.19
C SER A 40 9.71 8.64 -26.46
N GLU A 41 10.11 9.92 -26.52
CA GLU A 41 11.50 10.33 -26.69
C GLU A 41 12.37 9.89 -25.51
N GLN A 42 11.87 10.03 -24.27
CA GLN A 42 12.57 9.57 -23.06
C GLN A 42 12.80 8.07 -23.04
N HIS A 43 11.80 7.27 -23.46
CA HIS A 43 11.95 5.82 -23.57
C HIS A 43 12.93 5.41 -24.66
N ALA A 44 12.92 6.11 -25.80
CA ALA A 44 13.89 5.88 -26.87
C ALA A 44 15.33 6.20 -26.42
N LEU A 45 15.51 7.26 -25.62
CA LEU A 45 16.78 7.62 -24.99
C LEU A 45 17.26 6.52 -24.03
N ALA A 46 16.40 6.08 -23.11
CA ALA A 46 16.74 5.05 -22.13
C ALA A 46 17.14 3.72 -22.82
N ARG A 47 16.41 3.28 -23.85
CA ARG A 47 16.73 2.04 -24.59
C ARG A 47 18.09 2.07 -25.28
N LYS A 48 18.54 3.24 -25.76
CA LYS A 48 19.87 3.38 -26.38
C LYS A 48 21.00 3.10 -25.38
N GLY A 49 20.87 3.59 -24.15
CA GLY A 49 21.88 3.41 -23.09
C GLY A 49 22.04 1.95 -22.63
N PHE A 50 20.99 1.15 -22.70
CA PHE A 50 21.04 -0.27 -22.33
C PHE A 50 21.56 -1.19 -23.44
N ALA A 51 21.54 -0.75 -24.70
CA ALA A 51 21.94 -1.57 -25.84
C ALA A 51 23.47 -1.63 -26.05
N ASN A 52 24.22 -0.63 -25.58
CA ASN A 52 25.68 -0.59 -25.69
C ASN A 52 26.26 0.32 -24.58
N PRO A 53 26.66 -0.22 -23.43
CA PRO A 53 26.99 0.61 -22.26
C PRO A 53 28.43 1.13 -22.35
N ASP A 54 28.62 2.27 -23.01
CA ASP A 54 29.75 3.15 -22.69
C ASP A 54 29.39 3.96 -21.45
N GLN A 55 30.30 4.05 -20.46
CA GLN A 55 30.03 4.73 -19.19
C GLN A 55 29.74 6.23 -19.38
N ASP A 56 30.40 6.85 -20.36
CA ASP A 56 30.18 8.26 -20.70
C ASP A 56 28.79 8.48 -21.38
N GLU A 57 28.33 7.50 -22.16
CA GLU A 57 27.01 7.52 -22.81
C GLU A 57 25.88 7.28 -21.79
N VAL A 58 26.08 6.39 -20.81
CA VAL A 58 25.14 6.18 -19.70
C VAL A 58 24.98 7.46 -18.87
N ALA A 59 26.08 8.12 -18.49
CA ALA A 59 26.03 9.36 -17.73
C ALA A 59 25.35 10.51 -18.50
N ALA A 60 25.57 10.60 -19.82
CA ALA A 60 24.90 11.56 -20.68
C ALA A 60 23.38 11.27 -20.81
N ILE A 61 23.00 10.00 -20.86
CA ILE A 61 21.60 9.56 -20.90
C ILE A 61 20.91 9.84 -19.57
N GLU A 62 21.55 9.53 -18.44
CA GLU A 62 21.01 9.85 -17.12
C GLU A 62 20.81 11.37 -16.93
N ALA A 63 21.73 12.18 -17.45
CA ALA A 63 21.61 13.64 -17.40
C ALA A 63 20.52 14.21 -18.33
N ALA A 64 20.22 13.53 -19.43
CA ALA A 64 19.20 13.93 -20.41
C ALA A 64 17.82 13.31 -20.17
N TYR A 65 17.73 12.30 -19.30
CA TYR A 65 16.48 11.62 -18.96
C TYR A 65 15.61 12.50 -18.05
N ASP A 66 14.42 12.84 -18.54
CA ASP A 66 13.41 13.57 -17.77
C ASP A 66 12.31 12.61 -17.27
N PRO A 67 12.33 12.19 -16.00
CA PRO A 67 11.30 11.30 -15.46
C PRO A 67 9.91 11.97 -15.37
N ALA A 68 9.84 13.32 -15.33
CA ALA A 68 8.57 14.04 -15.30
C ALA A 68 7.78 13.88 -16.62
N ALA A 69 8.49 13.81 -17.75
CA ALA A 69 7.86 13.59 -19.06
C ALA A 69 7.16 12.22 -19.12
N VAL A 70 7.80 11.16 -18.61
CA VAL A 70 7.20 9.82 -18.54
C VAL A 70 6.00 9.80 -17.59
N GLU A 71 6.10 10.52 -16.45
CA GLU A 71 5.03 10.60 -15.47
C GLU A 71 3.75 11.25 -16.04
N HIS A 72 3.85 12.28 -16.89
CA HIS A 72 2.68 12.84 -17.55
C HIS A 72 1.96 11.82 -18.43
N ALA A 73 2.68 11.05 -19.24
CA ALA A 73 2.08 10.02 -20.09
C ALA A 73 1.52 8.84 -19.26
N ARG A 74 2.11 8.52 -18.10
CA ARG A 74 1.54 7.57 -17.15
C ARG A 74 0.22 8.08 -16.57
N CYS A 75 0.16 9.37 -16.18
CA CYS A 75 -1.08 10.00 -15.72
C CYS A 75 -2.16 9.97 -16.79
N TYR A 76 -1.80 10.01 -18.08
CA TYR A 76 -2.77 9.90 -19.17
C TYR A 76 -3.46 8.53 -19.16
N LEU A 77 -2.68 7.44 -19.19
CA LEU A 77 -3.22 6.08 -19.12
C LEU A 77 -4.05 5.86 -17.84
N ARG A 78 -3.61 6.42 -16.71
CA ARG A 78 -4.37 6.30 -15.47
C ARG A 78 -5.67 7.10 -15.49
N SER A 79 -5.71 8.26 -16.16
CA SER A 79 -6.95 9.02 -16.35
C SER A 79 -7.99 8.25 -17.15
N LEU A 80 -7.56 7.57 -18.23
CA LEU A 80 -8.43 6.64 -18.99
C LEU A 80 -8.93 5.50 -18.10
N THR A 81 -8.03 4.90 -17.31
CA THR A 81 -8.40 3.83 -16.38
C THR A 81 -9.37 4.32 -15.30
N LEU A 82 -9.24 5.56 -14.81
CA LEU A 82 -10.16 6.14 -13.82
C LEU A 82 -11.57 6.34 -14.40
N ILE A 83 -11.67 6.84 -15.64
CA ILE A 83 -12.97 6.96 -16.33
C ILE A 83 -13.64 5.58 -16.46
N HIS A 84 -12.88 4.57 -16.88
CA HIS A 84 -13.39 3.21 -16.97
C HIS A 84 -13.74 2.62 -15.59
N GLU A 85 -12.95 2.93 -14.55
CA GLU A 85 -13.22 2.55 -13.16
C GLU A 85 -14.58 3.06 -12.68
N LEU A 86 -14.85 4.36 -12.88
CA LEU A 86 -16.13 4.98 -12.52
C LEU A 86 -17.30 4.36 -13.31
N TRP A 87 -17.10 4.08 -14.59
CA TRP A 87 -18.11 3.45 -15.43
C TRP A 87 -18.42 2.02 -14.99
N VAL A 88 -17.40 1.21 -14.67
CA VAL A 88 -17.58 -0.15 -14.13
C VAL A 88 -18.35 -0.11 -12.81
N LEU A 89 -18.01 0.84 -11.94
CA LEU A 89 -18.72 1.03 -10.66
C LEU A 89 -20.19 1.42 -10.88
N GLN A 90 -20.48 2.30 -11.84
CA GLN A 90 -21.84 2.69 -12.21
C GLN A 90 -22.64 1.51 -12.79
N GLU A 91 -22.07 0.76 -13.72
CA GLU A 91 -22.70 -0.45 -14.29
C GLU A 91 -22.97 -1.52 -13.23
N ALA A 92 -22.13 -1.59 -12.20
CA ALA A 92 -22.33 -2.48 -11.05
C ALA A 92 -23.31 -1.92 -10.00
N GLY A 93 -23.80 -0.67 -10.17
CA GLY A 93 -24.61 0.05 -9.20
C GLY A 93 -23.92 0.22 -7.84
N VAL A 94 -22.60 0.35 -7.82
CA VAL A 94 -21.76 0.48 -6.62
C VAL A 94 -21.17 1.88 -6.57
N ARG A 95 -21.52 2.71 -5.59
CA ARG A 95 -20.85 4.01 -5.43
C ARG A 95 -19.37 3.81 -5.08
N PRO A 96 -18.45 4.72 -5.46
CA PRO A 96 -17.02 4.56 -5.19
C PRO A 96 -16.65 4.29 -3.72
N ASP A 97 -17.38 4.92 -2.78
CA ASP A 97 -17.24 4.75 -1.32
C ASP A 97 -17.95 3.51 -0.77
N GLU A 98 -18.82 2.87 -1.54
CA GLU A 98 -19.61 1.72 -1.12
C GLU A 98 -18.96 0.36 -1.45
N LEU A 99 -17.88 0.34 -2.23
CA LEU A 99 -17.23 -0.90 -2.71
C LEU A 99 -16.92 -1.91 -1.61
N TYR A 100 -16.45 -1.45 -0.45
CA TYR A 100 -16.16 -2.30 0.72
C TYR A 100 -17.19 -2.15 1.85
N THR A 101 -18.20 -1.30 1.65
CA THR A 101 -19.30 -1.10 2.59
C THR A 101 -20.42 -2.12 2.32
N LEU A 102 -20.78 -2.35 1.06
CA LEU A 102 -21.85 -3.28 0.67
C LEU A 102 -21.35 -4.73 0.49
N PRO A 103 -22.02 -5.76 1.08
CA PRO A 103 -21.56 -7.15 1.06
C PRO A 103 -21.26 -7.75 -0.31
N ASP A 104 -22.07 -7.42 -1.31
CA ASP A 104 -22.08 -7.97 -2.67
C ASP A 104 -21.38 -7.07 -3.71
N ALA A 105 -20.99 -5.85 -3.33
CA ALA A 105 -20.43 -4.86 -4.25
C ALA A 105 -19.19 -5.36 -5.03
N PRO A 106 -18.17 -5.97 -4.39
CA PRO A 106 -17.02 -6.49 -5.12
C PRO A 106 -17.40 -7.54 -6.17
N GLN A 107 -18.36 -8.42 -5.87
CA GLN A 107 -18.81 -9.47 -6.79
C GLN A 107 -19.53 -8.89 -8.01
N ARG A 108 -20.36 -7.86 -7.81
CA ARG A 108 -21.03 -7.15 -8.91
C ARG A 108 -20.02 -6.45 -9.83
N VAL A 109 -19.02 -5.80 -9.25
CA VAL A 109 -17.92 -5.16 -10.01
C VAL A 109 -17.16 -6.21 -10.82
N VAL A 110 -16.76 -7.33 -10.19
CA VAL A 110 -16.06 -8.42 -10.87
C VAL A 110 -16.91 -9.01 -12.02
N ALA A 111 -18.24 -9.07 -11.87
CA ALA A 111 -19.12 -9.52 -12.95
C ALA A 111 -19.09 -8.58 -14.17
N VAL A 112 -19.08 -7.26 -13.95
CA VAL A 112 -18.93 -6.27 -15.02
C VAL A 112 -17.55 -6.37 -15.68
N LEU A 113 -16.48 -6.49 -14.89
CA LEU A 113 -15.12 -6.64 -15.42
C LEU A 113 -14.95 -7.91 -16.26
N ARG A 114 -15.51 -9.04 -15.80
CA ARG A 114 -15.51 -10.29 -16.57
C ARG A 114 -16.25 -10.15 -17.89
N ARG A 115 -17.41 -9.47 -17.90
CA ARG A 115 -18.14 -9.18 -19.14
C ARG A 115 -17.27 -8.41 -20.15
N GLU A 116 -16.49 -7.43 -19.70
CA GLU A 116 -15.59 -6.67 -20.58
C GLU A 116 -14.38 -7.49 -21.06
N VAL A 117 -13.82 -8.37 -20.21
CA VAL A 117 -12.80 -9.33 -20.65
C VAL A 117 -13.37 -10.29 -21.69
N ASP A 118 -14.57 -10.81 -21.45
CA ASP A 118 -15.25 -11.75 -22.33
C ASP A 118 -15.68 -11.10 -23.65
N ARG A 119 -15.73 -9.76 -23.79
CA ARG A 119 -15.93 -9.11 -25.11
C ARG A 119 -14.84 -9.51 -26.11
N GLN A 120 -13.62 -9.78 -25.63
CA GLN A 120 -12.53 -10.29 -26.47
C GLN A 120 -12.79 -11.75 -26.90
N ASP A 121 -13.38 -12.56 -26.02
CA ASP A 121 -13.52 -14.02 -26.19
C ASP A 121 -14.88 -14.48 -26.72
N SER A 122 -15.93 -13.64 -26.64
CA SER A 122 -17.29 -13.94 -27.10
C SER A 122 -17.36 -14.23 -28.61
N LEU A 123 -16.28 -13.97 -29.35
CA LEU A 123 -16.08 -14.38 -30.74
C LEU A 123 -15.44 -15.77 -30.92
N ALA A 124 -14.64 -16.26 -29.96
CA ALA A 124 -14.01 -17.57 -30.07
C ALA A 124 -15.04 -18.71 -29.92
N GLN A 125 -16.08 -18.50 -29.09
CA GLN A 125 -17.14 -19.49 -28.89
C GLN A 125 -18.23 -19.47 -29.97
N ALA A 126 -18.49 -18.34 -30.63
CA ALA A 126 -19.41 -18.28 -31.76
C ALA A 126 -18.90 -19.03 -33.01
N VAL A 127 -17.57 -19.17 -33.14
CA VAL A 127 -16.92 -19.98 -34.20
C VAL A 127 -16.70 -21.43 -33.77
N GLY A 128 -16.90 -21.75 -32.48
CA GLY A 128 -16.66 -23.05 -31.86
C GLY A 128 -17.91 -23.79 -31.39
N GLY A 129 -19.11 -23.42 -31.84
CA GLY A 129 -20.32 -24.21 -31.65
C GLY A 129 -20.14 -25.60 -32.25
N GLU A 130 -20.49 -26.63 -31.47
CA GLU A 130 -20.27 -28.06 -31.67
C GLU A 130 -20.34 -28.58 -33.13
N PRO A 131 -19.59 -29.65 -33.48
CA PRO A 131 -19.71 -30.28 -34.79
C PRO A 131 -21.13 -30.83 -34.95
N ALA A 132 -21.98 -30.10 -35.67
CA ALA A 132 -23.07 -30.71 -36.39
C ALA A 132 -22.44 -31.84 -37.20
N GLN A 133 -22.87 -33.06 -36.94
CA GLN A 133 -22.56 -34.22 -37.75
C GLN A 133 -22.98 -33.89 -39.18
N SER A 134 -22.02 -33.38 -39.96
CA SER A 134 -22.17 -33.11 -41.38
C SER A 134 -22.26 -34.45 -42.08
N THR A 135 -23.48 -34.91 -42.28
CA THR A 135 -23.82 -35.70 -43.45
C THR A 135 -23.63 -34.79 -44.66
N ASP A 136 -22.44 -34.90 -45.25
CA ASP A 136 -22.20 -34.95 -46.68
C ASP A 136 -23.13 -34.06 -47.55
N THR A 137 -22.70 -32.84 -47.83
CA THR A 137 -22.70 -32.26 -49.17
C THR A 137 -21.98 -30.91 -49.15
N GLY A 138 -20.90 -30.83 -49.93
CA GLY A 138 -20.01 -29.68 -49.96
C GLY A 138 -20.63 -28.42 -50.55
N GLN A 139 -20.31 -27.29 -49.92
CA GLN A 139 -19.80 -26.05 -50.54
C GLN A 139 -19.77 -24.96 -49.45
N SER A 140 -18.76 -24.99 -48.59
CA SER A 140 -18.41 -23.84 -47.75
C SER A 140 -17.72 -22.81 -48.65
N THR A 141 -18.47 -21.89 -49.23
CA THR A 141 -17.94 -20.76 -50.01
C THR A 141 -16.98 -19.92 -49.16
N GLU A 142 -15.83 -19.57 -49.72
CA GLU A 142 -14.78 -18.74 -49.12
C GLU A 142 -15.30 -17.38 -48.60
N ALA A 143 -16.41 -16.90 -49.17
CA ALA A 143 -17.17 -15.74 -48.72
C ALA A 143 -17.76 -15.88 -47.29
N GLY A 144 -18.13 -17.09 -46.85
CA GLY A 144 -18.63 -17.33 -45.49
C GLY A 144 -17.54 -17.31 -44.41
N ARG A 145 -16.29 -17.65 -44.78
CA ARG A 145 -15.12 -17.52 -43.89
C ARG A 145 -14.59 -16.08 -43.81
N LEU A 146 -14.85 -15.27 -44.83
CA LEU A 146 -14.54 -13.83 -44.82
C LEU A 146 -15.60 -13.02 -44.05
N ALA A 147 -16.89 -13.37 -44.16
CA ALA A 147 -17.96 -12.69 -43.43
C ALA A 147 -17.87 -12.84 -41.89
N LEU A 148 -17.37 -13.97 -41.38
CA LEU A 148 -17.17 -14.20 -39.94
C LEU A 148 -15.94 -13.47 -39.35
N ARG A 149 -15.07 -12.86 -40.19
CA ARG A 149 -13.95 -12.03 -39.74
C ARG A 149 -14.35 -10.57 -39.49
N ASP A 150 -15.48 -10.12 -40.04
CA ASP A 150 -15.93 -8.72 -40.02
C ASP A 150 -16.77 -8.33 -38.79
N GLU A 151 -17.15 -9.28 -37.92
CA GLU A 151 -17.90 -9.01 -36.68
C GLU A 151 -17.00 -8.99 -35.42
N ARG A 152 -15.70 -8.70 -35.57
CA ARG A 152 -14.86 -8.44 -34.39
C ARG A 152 -15.29 -7.12 -33.78
N ASP A 153 -15.72 -7.12 -32.51
CA ASP A 153 -15.85 -5.88 -31.75
C ASP A 153 -14.50 -5.13 -31.83
N PRO A 154 -14.44 -3.99 -32.55
CA PRO A 154 -13.18 -3.31 -32.81
C PRO A 154 -12.55 -2.77 -31.52
N LEU A 155 -13.31 -2.71 -30.43
CA LEU A 155 -12.88 -2.23 -29.12
C LEU A 155 -12.65 -3.36 -28.11
N GLY A 156 -12.88 -4.63 -28.48
CA GLY A 156 -12.84 -5.76 -27.53
C GLY A 156 -11.49 -5.95 -26.83
N ALA A 157 -10.37 -5.77 -27.55
CA ALA A 157 -9.03 -5.86 -26.95
C ALA A 157 -8.75 -4.71 -25.96
N ALA A 158 -9.21 -3.50 -26.28
CA ALA A 158 -9.10 -2.35 -25.40
C ALA A 158 -10.00 -2.52 -24.17
N ALA A 159 -11.23 -3.01 -24.34
CA ALA A 159 -12.16 -3.28 -23.23
C ALA A 159 -11.57 -4.30 -22.24
N ALA A 160 -11.06 -5.43 -22.75
CA ALA A 160 -10.45 -6.46 -21.91
C ALA A 160 -9.24 -5.93 -21.13
N ARG A 161 -8.38 -5.12 -21.77
CA ARG A 161 -7.20 -4.57 -21.13
C ARG A 161 -7.54 -3.50 -20.09
N LEU A 162 -8.49 -2.60 -20.37
CA LEU A 162 -9.00 -1.63 -19.39
C LEU A 162 -9.66 -2.34 -18.21
N ALA A 163 -10.38 -3.44 -18.44
CA ALA A 163 -10.94 -4.24 -17.36
C ALA A 163 -9.86 -4.80 -16.44
N VAL A 164 -8.75 -5.32 -16.99
CA VAL A 164 -7.60 -5.77 -16.18
C VAL A 164 -7.00 -4.62 -15.38
N TRP A 165 -6.77 -3.45 -15.99
CA TRP A 165 -6.24 -2.28 -15.28
C TRP A 165 -7.21 -1.75 -14.23
N THR A 166 -8.51 -1.82 -14.48
CA THR A 166 -9.54 -1.42 -13.53
C THR A 166 -9.61 -2.40 -12.37
N GLU A 167 -9.48 -3.70 -12.61
CA GLU A 167 -9.32 -4.69 -11.54
C GLU A 167 -8.10 -4.36 -10.68
N GLN A 168 -6.97 -4.03 -11.31
CA GLN A 168 -5.77 -3.62 -10.58
C GLN A 168 -6.00 -2.34 -9.76
N ALA A 169 -6.64 -1.33 -10.36
CA ALA A 169 -6.97 -0.07 -9.69
C ALA A 169 -7.93 -0.26 -8.51
N LEU A 170 -8.89 -1.16 -8.60
CA LEU A 170 -9.90 -1.37 -7.56
C LEU A 170 -9.46 -2.35 -6.46
N PHE A 171 -8.72 -3.39 -6.83
CA PHE A 171 -8.49 -4.56 -5.98
C PHE A 171 -7.01 -4.93 -5.77
N ARG A 172 -6.04 -4.23 -6.38
CA ARG A 172 -4.61 -4.58 -6.30
C ARG A 172 -3.73 -3.39 -5.89
N GLU A 173 -2.51 -3.61 -5.42
CA GLU A 173 -1.55 -2.56 -5.09
C GLU A 173 -1.32 -1.64 -6.29
N SER A 174 -1.37 -0.32 -6.08
CA SER A 174 -1.08 0.64 -7.14
C SER A 174 0.28 0.42 -7.79
N ARG A 175 1.25 -0.20 -7.10
CA ARG A 175 2.60 -0.41 -7.65
C ARG A 175 2.60 -1.20 -8.95
N VAL A 176 1.76 -2.22 -9.07
CA VAL A 176 1.68 -3.05 -10.29
C VAL A 176 1.16 -2.21 -11.46
N LEU A 177 0.05 -1.51 -11.23
CA LEU A 177 -0.57 -0.64 -12.24
C LEU A 177 0.35 0.53 -12.63
N LEU A 178 1.02 1.16 -11.65
CA LEU A 178 1.97 2.24 -11.87
C LEU A 178 3.16 1.79 -12.71
N TRP A 179 3.71 0.62 -12.42
CA TRP A 179 4.79 0.03 -13.21
C TRP A 179 4.34 -0.28 -14.64
N GLU A 180 3.16 -0.88 -14.78
CA GLU A 180 2.59 -1.24 -16.07
C GLU A 180 2.30 -0.02 -16.94
N HIS A 181 1.65 1.01 -16.38
CA HIS A 181 1.43 2.29 -17.05
C HIS A 181 2.76 3.00 -17.35
N GLY A 182 3.74 2.96 -16.45
CA GLY A 182 5.05 3.59 -16.67
C GLY A 182 5.80 2.97 -17.87
N ASN A 183 5.70 1.66 -18.05
CA ASN A 183 6.30 0.96 -19.19
C ASN A 183 5.62 1.31 -20.53
N LEU A 184 4.30 1.51 -20.50
CA LEU A 184 3.49 1.78 -21.69
C LEU A 184 3.36 3.28 -22.01
N ALA A 185 3.64 4.15 -21.06
CA ALA A 185 3.65 5.60 -21.20
C ALA A 185 4.56 6.01 -22.37
N GLY A 186 3.99 6.62 -23.42
CA GLY A 186 4.75 7.01 -24.62
C GLY A 186 5.12 5.86 -25.56
N ASN A 187 4.86 4.60 -25.21
CA ASN A 187 5.27 3.41 -25.99
C ASN A 187 4.08 2.60 -26.53
N MET A 188 2.86 2.88 -26.08
CA MET A 188 1.67 2.17 -26.53
C MET A 188 1.37 2.44 -28.02
N PRO A 189 0.97 1.40 -28.80
CA PRO A 189 0.53 1.58 -30.18
C PRO A 189 -0.62 2.58 -30.29
N GLN A 190 -0.55 3.47 -31.28
CA GLN A 190 -1.49 4.58 -31.42
C GLN A 190 -2.92 4.08 -31.71
N GLU A 191 -3.05 2.98 -32.46
CA GLU A 191 -4.35 2.36 -32.73
C GLU A 191 -5.03 1.88 -31.44
N LEU A 192 -4.26 1.26 -30.54
CA LEU A 192 -4.79 0.79 -29.26
C LEU A 192 -5.14 1.97 -28.34
N LEU A 193 -4.31 3.02 -28.34
CA LEU A 193 -4.59 4.25 -27.59
C LEU A 193 -5.89 4.91 -28.04
N HIS A 194 -6.13 4.96 -29.36
CA HIS A 194 -7.37 5.47 -29.92
C HIS A 194 -8.60 4.65 -29.49
N GLN A 195 -8.48 3.31 -29.45
CA GLN A 195 -9.55 2.45 -28.95
C GLN A 195 -9.88 2.72 -27.46
N TYR A 196 -8.87 2.99 -26.63
CA TYR A 196 -9.11 3.40 -25.24
C TYR A 196 -9.81 4.75 -25.13
N GLU A 197 -9.38 5.74 -25.93
CA GLU A 197 -10.04 7.05 -25.99
C GLU A 197 -11.50 6.92 -26.40
N GLU A 198 -11.81 6.08 -27.39
CA GLU A 198 -13.17 5.85 -27.86
C GLU A 198 -14.04 5.22 -26.76
N LEU A 199 -13.56 4.15 -26.12
CA LEU A 199 -14.25 3.53 -24.98
C LEU A 199 -14.46 4.51 -23.83
N CYS A 200 -13.42 5.27 -23.47
CA CYS A 200 -13.49 6.22 -22.36
C CYS A 200 -14.37 7.43 -22.68
N SER A 201 -14.43 7.89 -23.93
CA SER A 201 -15.37 8.94 -24.35
C SER A 201 -16.82 8.47 -24.24
N GLN A 202 -17.12 7.23 -24.67
CA GLN A 202 -18.44 6.61 -24.51
C GLN A 202 -18.81 6.42 -23.04
N ALA A 203 -17.86 5.97 -22.22
CA ALA A 203 -18.03 5.80 -20.78
C ALA A 203 -18.29 7.14 -20.08
N LEU A 204 -17.44 8.15 -20.33
CA LEU A 204 -17.54 9.49 -19.73
C LEU A 204 -18.88 10.16 -20.03
N ALA A 205 -19.39 10.05 -21.27
CA ALA A 205 -20.69 10.59 -21.65
C ALA A 205 -21.89 9.94 -20.94
N ARG A 206 -21.69 8.76 -20.34
CA ARG A 206 -22.71 8.02 -19.59
C ARG A 206 -22.57 8.18 -18.08
N LEU A 207 -21.45 8.73 -17.59
CA LEU A 207 -21.23 8.91 -16.15
C LEU A 207 -22.20 9.95 -15.61
N ASP A 208 -22.91 9.60 -14.54
CA ASP A 208 -23.86 10.50 -13.88
C ASP A 208 -23.86 10.36 -12.36
N GLY A 209 -24.49 11.33 -11.69
CA GLY A 209 -24.65 11.35 -10.23
C GLY A 209 -23.33 11.13 -9.48
N PRO A 210 -23.24 10.17 -8.53
CA PRO A 210 -22.04 9.94 -7.73
C PRO A 210 -20.87 9.31 -8.50
N TRP A 211 -21.07 8.93 -9.78
CA TRP A 211 -20.02 8.40 -10.65
C TRP A 211 -19.54 9.43 -11.68
N ALA A 212 -20.20 10.58 -11.78
CA ALA A 212 -19.72 11.69 -12.60
C ALA A 212 -18.27 12.02 -12.21
N LEU A 213 -17.41 12.23 -13.23
CA LEU A 213 -15.99 12.44 -13.01
C LEU A 213 -15.75 13.68 -12.12
N GLU A 214 -16.51 14.74 -12.34
CA GLU A 214 -16.42 15.98 -11.57
C GLU A 214 -16.80 15.78 -10.09
N GLU A 215 -17.86 15.00 -9.85
CA GLU A 215 -18.31 14.68 -8.48
C GLU A 215 -17.27 13.83 -7.76
N PHE A 216 -16.69 12.83 -8.44
CA PHE A 216 -15.60 12.03 -7.88
C PHE A 216 -14.38 12.90 -7.57
N LEU A 217 -13.96 13.78 -8.49
CA LEU A 217 -12.80 14.64 -8.29
C LEU A 217 -13.00 15.69 -7.18
N ALA A 218 -14.24 16.07 -6.89
CA ALA A 218 -14.57 16.96 -5.77
C ALA A 218 -14.41 16.27 -4.40
N SER A 219 -14.58 14.95 -4.34
CA SER A 219 -14.43 14.14 -3.13
C SER A 219 -13.83 12.77 -3.45
N PRO A 220 -12.53 12.70 -3.82
CA PRO A 220 -11.93 11.48 -4.30
C PRO A 220 -11.86 10.43 -3.18
N VAL A 221 -12.23 9.20 -3.53
CA VAL A 221 -12.15 8.05 -2.63
C VAL A 221 -11.33 6.96 -3.30
N GLY A 222 -10.39 6.40 -2.55
CA GLY A 222 -9.55 5.32 -3.04
C GLY A 222 -8.11 5.77 -3.32
N LYS A 223 -7.53 5.25 -4.41
CA LYS A 223 -6.16 5.53 -4.82
C LYS A 223 -6.07 6.83 -5.58
N ASP A 224 -5.01 7.57 -5.31
CA ASP A 224 -4.67 8.85 -5.93
C ASP A 224 -3.65 8.70 -7.08
N ASP A 225 -3.50 7.48 -7.61
CA ASP A 225 -2.47 7.17 -8.61
C ASP A 225 -2.70 7.87 -9.97
N TYR A 226 -3.83 8.54 -10.18
CA TYR A 226 -4.06 9.43 -11.33
C TYR A 226 -3.38 10.80 -11.20
N LEU A 227 -2.95 11.18 -9.98
CA LEU A 227 -2.22 12.42 -9.75
C LEU A 227 -0.77 12.30 -10.20
N PHE A 228 -0.22 13.43 -10.65
CA PHE A 228 1.19 13.54 -11.01
C PHE A 228 2.06 13.39 -9.76
N ARG A 229 3.01 12.46 -9.81
CA ARG A 229 3.98 12.23 -8.74
C ARG A 229 5.31 12.79 -9.17
N ASP A 230 5.73 13.88 -8.54
CA ASP A 230 7.07 14.41 -8.80
C ASP A 230 8.12 13.36 -8.35
N PRO A 231 8.90 12.81 -9.29
CA PRO A 231 9.90 11.79 -8.98
C PRO A 231 10.96 12.28 -7.98
N ALA A 232 11.17 13.59 -7.88
CA ALA A 232 12.14 14.20 -6.97
C ALA A 232 11.63 14.34 -5.52
N THR A 233 10.32 14.21 -5.27
CA THR A 233 9.70 14.44 -3.95
C THR A 233 9.13 13.17 -3.29
N GLN A 234 9.75 12.01 -3.53
CA GLN A 234 9.43 10.73 -2.86
C GLN A 234 9.59 10.72 -1.31
N THR A 235 9.79 11.88 -0.67
CA THR A 235 9.90 12.04 0.78
C THR A 235 8.57 12.29 1.50
N ALA A 236 7.48 12.59 0.79
CA ALA A 236 6.15 12.63 1.40
C ALA A 236 5.63 11.21 1.66
N LEU A 237 5.09 10.94 2.85
CA LEU A 237 4.35 9.70 3.17
C LEU A 237 2.99 9.74 2.44
N HIS A 238 3.02 9.60 1.11
CA HIS A 238 1.84 9.64 0.25
C HIS A 238 0.77 8.66 0.74
N GLY A 239 -0.48 9.14 0.85
CA GLY A 239 -1.62 8.37 1.32
C GLY A 239 -1.74 8.23 2.84
N LEU A 240 -0.84 8.82 3.64
CA LEU A 240 -1.00 8.83 5.10
C LEU A 240 -2.22 9.68 5.52
N ASP A 241 -2.51 10.77 4.84
CA ASP A 241 -3.70 11.59 5.07
C ASP A 241 -4.98 10.78 4.86
N ILE A 242 -5.04 9.97 3.81
CA ILE A 242 -6.11 9.02 3.54
C ILE A 242 -6.16 7.93 4.64
N ALA A 243 -5.00 7.38 5.01
CA ALA A 243 -4.91 6.37 6.08
C ALA A 243 -5.36 6.90 7.44
N LEU A 244 -5.17 8.19 7.70
CA LEU A 244 -5.61 8.90 8.90
C LEU A 244 -7.09 9.32 8.84
N GLY A 245 -7.78 9.14 7.71
CA GLY A 245 -9.15 9.63 7.53
C GLY A 245 -9.24 11.15 7.48
N ARG A 246 -8.19 11.81 6.99
CA ARG A 246 -8.05 13.26 6.88
C ARG A 246 -7.61 13.65 5.47
N PRO A 247 -8.35 13.26 4.42
CA PRO A 247 -7.94 13.51 3.04
C PRO A 247 -7.67 15.00 2.82
N GLY A 248 -6.55 15.33 2.18
CA GLY A 248 -6.14 16.71 1.91
C GLY A 248 -5.44 17.43 3.07
N HIS A 249 -5.29 16.80 4.23
CA HIS A 249 -4.42 17.32 5.29
C HIS A 249 -2.98 16.83 5.11
N THR A 250 -2.04 17.77 4.96
CA THR A 250 -0.61 17.41 4.98
C THR A 250 -0.16 17.08 6.39
N VAL A 251 0.23 15.82 6.62
CA VAL A 251 0.95 15.39 7.81
C VAL A 251 2.42 15.23 7.46
N THR A 252 3.29 15.97 8.15
CA THR A 252 4.73 15.94 7.89
C THR A 252 5.44 14.96 8.82
N GLU A 253 6.59 14.45 8.37
CA GLU A 253 7.44 13.59 9.20
C GLU A 253 7.81 14.28 10.52
N GLN A 254 8.07 15.59 10.50
CA GLN A 254 8.37 16.37 11.69
C GLN A 254 7.23 16.36 12.72
N GLN A 255 5.97 16.43 12.26
CA GLN A 255 4.80 16.34 13.15
C GLN A 255 4.71 14.95 13.81
N ILE A 256 4.95 13.89 13.04
CA ILE A 256 4.97 12.51 13.56
C ILE A 256 6.08 12.34 14.59
N LEU A 257 7.30 12.79 14.29
CA LEU A 257 8.44 12.72 15.21
C LEU A 257 8.20 13.52 16.51
N GLN A 258 7.52 14.66 16.42
CA GLN A 258 7.14 15.42 17.60
C GLN A 258 6.12 14.65 18.46
N ALA A 259 5.03 14.16 17.87
CA ALA A 259 4.02 13.40 18.60
C ALA A 259 4.59 12.13 19.23
N ARG A 260 5.50 11.42 18.55
CA ARG A 260 6.22 10.29 19.12
C ARG A 260 6.95 10.69 20.39
N ARG A 261 7.74 11.78 20.36
CA ARG A 261 8.46 12.27 21.55
C ARG A 261 7.52 12.61 22.70
N GLU A 262 6.38 13.24 22.42
CA GLU A 262 5.38 13.62 23.42
C GLU A 262 4.72 12.39 24.07
N ILE A 263 4.23 11.44 23.26
CA ILE A 263 3.61 10.19 23.76
C ILE A 263 4.61 9.33 24.53
N HIS A 264 5.84 9.20 24.03
CA HIS A 264 6.89 8.46 24.75
C HIS A 264 7.32 9.15 26.06
N ALA A 265 7.26 10.49 26.13
CA ALA A 265 7.45 11.19 27.39
C ALA A 265 6.30 10.93 28.35
N GLU A 266 5.06 10.96 27.88
CA GLU A 266 3.87 10.65 28.68
C GLU A 266 3.89 9.22 29.23
N ILE A 267 4.18 8.22 28.39
CA ILE A 267 4.33 6.81 28.79
C ILE A 267 5.37 6.68 29.90
N ARG A 268 6.53 7.35 29.78
CA ARG A 268 7.59 7.31 30.79
C ARG A 268 7.16 7.97 32.10
N THR A 269 6.47 9.10 32.04
CA THR A 269 5.93 9.76 33.24
C THR A 269 4.94 8.85 33.96
N ARG A 270 3.95 8.30 33.25
CA ARG A 270 2.97 7.37 33.84
C ARG A 270 3.61 6.09 34.37
N ALA A 271 4.62 5.55 33.67
CA ALA A 271 5.34 4.37 34.14
C ALA A 271 6.05 4.63 35.49
N ALA A 272 6.49 5.86 35.74
CA ALA A 272 7.04 6.26 37.03
C ALA A 272 5.97 6.30 38.13
N ASP A 273 4.73 6.72 37.83
CA ASP A 273 3.61 6.70 38.78
C ASP A 273 3.26 5.27 39.24
N PHE A 274 3.55 4.27 38.41
CA PHE A 274 3.33 2.86 38.73
C PHE A 274 4.54 2.17 39.40
N ALA A 275 5.64 2.89 39.66
CA ALA A 275 6.91 2.31 40.10
C ALA A 275 6.81 1.47 41.39
N ASP A 276 5.88 1.82 42.29
CA ASP A 276 5.70 1.17 43.60
C ASP A 276 4.74 -0.03 43.57
N GLN A 277 4.09 -0.32 42.44
CA GLN A 277 3.20 -1.48 42.35
C GLN A 277 3.99 -2.80 42.33
N PRO A 278 3.47 -3.89 42.90
CA PRO A 278 4.13 -5.18 42.85
C PRO A 278 4.33 -5.67 41.40
N LEU A 279 5.44 -6.38 41.17
CA LEU A 279 5.68 -7.05 39.90
C LEU A 279 4.74 -8.25 39.76
N PRO A 280 4.35 -8.63 38.53
CA PRO A 280 3.75 -9.93 38.26
C PRO A 280 4.59 -11.06 38.86
N SER A 281 3.94 -12.06 39.47
CA SER A 281 4.58 -13.23 40.09
C SER A 281 5.52 -13.97 39.14
N ASP A 282 5.25 -13.90 37.85
CA ASP A 282 5.96 -14.61 36.79
C ASP A 282 7.31 -13.96 36.44
N LEU A 283 7.60 -12.80 37.04
CA LEU A 283 8.85 -12.03 36.92
C LEU A 283 9.71 -12.14 38.19
N ASP A 284 9.73 -13.31 38.85
CA ASP A 284 10.58 -13.57 40.00
C ASP A 284 12.08 -13.53 39.59
N PRO A 285 12.86 -12.53 40.07
CA PRO A 285 14.28 -12.40 39.76
C PRO A 285 15.11 -13.63 40.15
N ALA A 286 14.67 -14.42 41.14
CA ALA A 286 15.37 -15.60 41.61
C ALA A 286 15.40 -16.75 40.60
N THR A 287 14.45 -16.76 39.65
CA THR A 287 14.28 -17.84 38.67
C THR A 287 14.79 -17.49 37.26
N MET A 288 15.22 -16.23 37.04
CA MET A 288 15.57 -15.73 35.71
C MET A 288 17.07 -15.69 35.44
N THR A 289 17.46 -16.19 34.26
CA THR A 289 18.86 -16.14 33.79
C THR A 289 19.16 -14.83 33.05
N ARG A 290 20.42 -14.39 33.04
CA ARG A 290 20.82 -13.15 32.33
C ARG A 290 20.47 -13.13 30.83
N PRO A 291 20.70 -14.19 30.05
CA PRO A 291 20.33 -14.18 28.63
C PRO A 291 18.83 -13.99 28.44
N ARG A 292 18.02 -14.64 29.29
CA ARG A 292 16.56 -14.52 29.28
C ARG A 292 16.10 -13.10 29.64
N LEU A 293 16.69 -12.47 30.66
CA LEU A 293 16.39 -11.08 31.02
C LEU A 293 16.77 -10.09 29.92
N ARG A 294 17.91 -10.28 29.25
CA ARG A 294 18.32 -9.43 28.12
C ARG A 294 17.40 -9.58 26.91
N GLY A 295 17.04 -10.82 26.55
CA GLY A 295 16.08 -11.09 25.47
C GLY A 295 14.71 -10.48 25.76
N MET A 296 14.18 -10.75 26.95
CA MET A 296 12.90 -10.19 27.39
C MET A 296 12.91 -8.66 27.43
N HIS A 297 13.98 -8.03 27.94
CA HIS A 297 14.11 -6.57 27.89
C HIS A 297 14.12 -6.02 26.47
N ALA A 298 14.87 -6.65 25.55
CA ALA A 298 14.91 -6.22 24.15
C ALA A 298 13.54 -6.33 23.46
N GLU A 299 12.84 -7.44 23.67
CA GLU A 299 11.49 -7.68 23.14
C GLU A 299 10.46 -6.69 23.72
N MET A 300 10.47 -6.50 25.05
CA MET A 300 9.57 -5.57 25.72
C MET A 300 9.83 -4.12 25.31
N ARG A 301 11.10 -3.72 25.18
CA ARG A 301 11.46 -2.39 24.72
C ARG A 301 10.98 -2.16 23.29
N ALA A 302 11.27 -3.09 22.38
CA ALA A 302 10.80 -2.98 21.00
C ALA A 302 9.26 -2.91 20.90
N LEU A 303 8.55 -3.62 21.77
CA LEU A 303 7.09 -3.58 21.84
C LEU A 303 6.58 -2.24 22.39
N VAL A 304 7.15 -1.74 23.51
CA VAL A 304 6.79 -0.43 24.08
C VAL A 304 7.08 0.69 23.07
N ASP A 305 8.23 0.62 22.39
CA ASP A 305 8.63 1.60 21.39
C ASP A 305 7.61 1.65 20.23
N PHE A 306 7.27 0.48 19.67
CA PHE A 306 6.25 0.38 18.63
C PHE A 306 4.87 0.85 19.09
N LEU A 307 4.43 0.47 20.29
CA LEU A 307 3.12 0.89 20.82
C LEU A 307 3.06 2.41 21.03
N GLY A 308 4.15 3.02 21.52
CA GLY A 308 4.28 4.48 21.63
C GLY A 308 4.23 5.17 20.27
N ASP A 309 4.92 4.62 19.27
CA ASP A 309 4.90 5.15 17.90
C ASP A 309 3.52 5.00 17.25
N ALA A 310 2.86 3.87 17.42
CA ALA A 310 1.51 3.62 16.94
C ALA A 310 0.48 4.56 17.57
N LEU A 311 0.54 4.77 18.90
CA LEU A 311 -0.31 5.75 19.59
C LEU A 311 -0.10 7.17 19.07
N ALA A 312 1.15 7.55 18.77
CA ALA A 312 1.47 8.85 18.21
C ALA A 312 0.89 9.04 16.80
N VAL A 313 0.84 8.00 15.97
CA VAL A 313 0.16 8.06 14.66
C VAL A 313 -1.36 8.11 14.84
N ILE A 314 -1.91 7.26 15.70
CA ILE A 314 -3.35 7.20 15.98
C ILE A 314 -3.88 8.53 16.53
N SER A 315 -3.08 9.29 17.29
CA SER A 315 -3.51 10.60 17.82
C SER A 315 -3.78 11.65 16.74
N PHE A 316 -3.22 11.47 15.53
CA PHE A 316 -3.52 12.31 14.38
C PHE A 316 -4.75 11.87 13.58
N ALA A 317 -5.26 10.65 13.83
CA ALA A 317 -6.33 10.07 13.03
C ALA A 317 -7.62 10.87 13.20
N GLY A 318 -8.23 11.27 12.08
CA GLY A 318 -9.55 11.92 12.05
C GLY A 318 -10.68 10.95 12.39
N ASP A 319 -10.48 9.65 12.10
CA ASP A 319 -11.37 8.58 12.49
C ASP A 319 -10.61 7.24 12.68
N LYS A 320 -11.34 6.21 13.11
CA LYS A 320 -10.83 4.84 13.26
C LYS A 320 -11.42 3.88 12.23
N VAL A 321 -11.96 4.41 11.14
CA VAL A 321 -12.58 3.61 10.08
C VAL A 321 -11.47 2.83 9.37
N ALA A 322 -11.65 1.52 9.27
CA ALA A 322 -10.77 0.70 8.47
C ALA A 322 -10.96 1.05 7.00
N ARG A 323 -9.87 1.10 6.23
CA ARG A 323 -9.89 1.41 4.80
C ARG A 323 -9.13 0.35 4.03
N VAL A 324 -9.60 0.06 2.82
CA VAL A 324 -8.90 -0.75 1.83
C VAL A 324 -8.54 0.16 0.67
N ASP A 325 -7.24 0.40 0.48
CA ASP A 325 -6.73 1.35 -0.51
C ASP A 325 -7.42 2.71 -0.43
N GLY A 326 -7.66 3.19 0.80
CA GLY A 326 -8.31 4.47 1.06
C GLY A 326 -9.85 4.47 1.05
N ARG A 327 -10.49 3.39 0.59
CA ARG A 327 -11.95 3.25 0.62
C ARG A 327 -12.42 2.75 1.99
N PRO A 328 -13.45 3.35 2.61
CA PRO A 328 -13.94 2.93 3.92
C PRO A 328 -14.49 1.51 3.88
N VAL A 329 -14.30 0.79 4.98
CA VAL A 329 -14.86 -0.53 5.25
C VAL A 329 -15.91 -0.39 6.35
N ALA A 330 -17.09 -0.97 6.14
CA ALA A 330 -18.12 -1.02 7.16
C ALA A 330 -17.59 -1.69 8.46
N PRO A 331 -17.84 -1.13 9.66
CA PRO A 331 -17.32 -1.66 10.93
C PRO A 331 -17.60 -3.16 11.14
N GLU A 332 -18.82 -3.61 10.83
CA GLU A 332 -19.26 -4.99 10.93
C GLU A 332 -18.55 -5.94 9.95
N ARG A 333 -17.92 -5.40 8.89
CA ARG A 333 -17.19 -6.17 7.87
C ARG A 333 -15.69 -6.18 8.11
N GLN A 334 -15.15 -5.32 8.96
CA GLN A 334 -13.71 -5.19 9.19
C GLN A 334 -13.03 -6.55 9.46
N GLY A 335 -13.62 -7.36 10.35
CA GLY A 335 -13.11 -8.70 10.65
C GLY A 335 -13.11 -9.64 9.43
N ALA A 336 -14.17 -9.61 8.62
CA ALA A 336 -14.27 -10.42 7.41
C ALA A 336 -13.26 -9.98 6.33
N THR A 337 -13.10 -8.66 6.15
CA THR A 337 -12.12 -8.07 5.22
C THR A 337 -10.70 -8.43 5.63
N LEU A 338 -10.31 -8.25 6.90
CA LEU A 338 -8.99 -8.66 7.39
C LEU A 338 -8.76 -10.18 7.23
N SER A 339 -9.78 -10.99 7.52
CA SER A 339 -9.71 -12.45 7.37
C SER A 339 -9.54 -12.88 5.91
N LEU A 340 -10.17 -12.18 4.96
CA LEU A 340 -9.99 -12.45 3.54
C LEU A 340 -8.54 -12.20 3.12
N HIS A 341 -7.98 -11.04 3.48
CA HIS A 341 -6.59 -10.71 3.15
C HIS A 341 -5.59 -11.71 3.77
N TYR A 342 -5.83 -12.14 5.01
CA TYR A 342 -5.05 -13.20 5.64
C TYR A 342 -5.14 -14.54 4.88
N LYS A 343 -6.35 -15.04 4.61
CA LYS A 343 -6.55 -16.34 3.94
C LYS A 343 -5.85 -16.41 2.59
N VAL A 344 -5.87 -15.30 1.85
CA VAL A 344 -5.24 -15.25 0.53
C VAL A 344 -3.72 -15.17 0.66
N ALA A 345 -3.19 -14.36 1.58
CA ALA A 345 -1.75 -14.34 1.83
C ALA A 345 -1.22 -15.73 2.25
N ALA A 346 -1.95 -16.44 3.12
CA ALA A 346 -1.61 -17.79 3.59
C ALA A 346 -1.59 -18.85 2.47
N ALA A 347 -2.31 -18.62 1.36
CA ALA A 347 -2.30 -19.53 0.22
C ALA A 347 -0.99 -19.45 -0.60
N GLY A 348 -0.09 -18.50 -0.31
CA GLY A 348 1.20 -18.34 -0.98
C GLY A 348 1.10 -17.85 -2.44
N ASP A 349 -0.11 -17.71 -2.97
CA ASP A 349 -0.36 -17.18 -4.30
C ASP A 349 -0.43 -15.65 -4.24
N ILE A 350 0.74 -15.03 -4.37
CA ILE A 350 0.92 -13.57 -4.41
C ILE A 350 0.15 -12.93 -5.58
N THR A 351 -0.18 -13.72 -6.62
CA THR A 351 -0.99 -13.29 -7.77
C THR A 351 -2.50 -13.42 -7.55
N ALA A 352 -2.94 -14.17 -6.53
CA ALA A 352 -4.33 -14.25 -6.09
C ALA A 352 -4.70 -13.21 -5.00
N ILE A 353 -3.73 -12.51 -4.39
CA ILE A 353 -3.99 -11.51 -3.35
C ILE A 353 -4.73 -10.31 -3.93
N PRO A 354 -5.84 -9.83 -3.33
CA PRO A 354 -6.14 -8.42 -3.45
C PRO A 354 -4.99 -7.67 -2.76
N THR A 355 -3.96 -7.27 -3.52
CA THR A 355 -2.69 -6.65 -3.07
C THR A 355 -2.91 -5.24 -2.48
N THR A 356 -4.08 -5.01 -1.91
CA THR A 356 -4.52 -3.76 -1.34
C THR A 356 -3.86 -3.51 0.01
N SER A 357 -3.66 -2.24 0.32
CA SER A 357 -3.21 -1.77 1.61
C SER A 357 -4.42 -1.61 2.53
N VAL A 358 -4.47 -2.35 3.63
CA VAL A 358 -5.48 -2.11 4.67
C VAL A 358 -4.93 -1.07 5.64
N THR A 359 -5.68 -0.02 5.92
CA THR A 359 -5.29 1.00 6.91
C THR A 359 -6.35 1.16 7.99
N VAL A 360 -5.94 1.43 9.22
CA VAL A 360 -6.85 1.71 10.34
C VAL A 360 -6.21 2.75 11.25
N ALA A 361 -6.85 3.92 11.40
CA ALA A 361 -6.35 5.03 12.22
C ALA A 361 -4.88 5.40 11.93
N GLY A 362 -4.51 5.48 10.65
CA GLY A 362 -3.14 5.76 10.20
C GLY A 362 -2.17 4.58 10.23
N LEU A 363 -2.52 3.45 10.86
CA LEU A 363 -1.72 2.23 10.82
C LEU A 363 -1.92 1.54 9.47
N ARG A 364 -0.83 1.23 8.79
CA ARG A 364 -0.83 0.48 7.53
C ARG A 364 -0.54 -0.99 7.78
N ILE A 365 -1.38 -1.86 7.26
CA ILE A 365 -1.31 -3.30 7.44
C ILE A 365 -1.03 -3.93 6.08
N THR A 366 0.06 -4.69 6.00
CA THR A 366 0.43 -5.47 4.83
C THR A 366 0.72 -6.91 5.25
N TYR A 367 0.43 -7.88 4.40
CA TYR A 367 0.73 -9.29 4.67
C TYR A 367 1.92 -9.71 3.83
N ARG A 368 2.87 -10.43 4.44
CA ARG A 368 4.09 -10.89 3.78
C ARG A 368 4.35 -12.34 4.13
N HIS A 369 4.93 -13.08 3.19
CA HIS A 369 5.44 -14.41 3.45
C HIS A 369 6.83 -14.27 4.11
N ASP A 370 6.98 -14.81 5.30
CA ASP A 370 8.28 -14.99 5.95
C ASP A 370 8.88 -16.28 5.41
N HIS A 371 9.94 -16.16 4.61
CA HIS A 371 10.61 -17.30 4.00
C HIS A 371 11.46 -18.10 5.00
N GLU A 372 11.87 -17.51 6.13
CA GLU A 372 12.62 -18.22 7.16
C GLU A 372 11.68 -19.05 8.04
N ALA A 373 10.53 -18.49 8.42
CA ALA A 373 9.52 -19.19 9.21
C ALA A 373 8.62 -20.11 8.38
N GLY A 374 8.51 -19.89 7.06
CA GLY A 374 7.57 -20.61 6.20
C GLY A 374 6.11 -20.22 6.45
N GLU A 375 5.87 -19.05 7.04
CA GLU A 375 4.56 -18.60 7.51
C GLU A 375 4.23 -17.20 6.98
N VAL A 376 2.95 -16.82 7.08
CA VAL A 376 2.50 -15.47 6.72
C VAL A 376 2.42 -14.59 7.95
N VAL A 377 3.05 -13.43 7.86
CA VAL A 377 3.08 -12.42 8.92
C VAL A 377 2.34 -11.15 8.46
N ALA A 378 1.64 -10.51 9.40
CA ALA A 378 1.07 -9.18 9.20
C ALA A 378 2.10 -8.13 9.65
N ALA A 379 2.59 -7.32 8.73
CA ALA A 379 3.40 -6.15 9.02
C ALA A 379 2.48 -4.95 9.26
N VAL A 380 2.46 -4.47 10.51
CA VAL A 380 1.77 -3.25 10.92
C VAL A 380 2.78 -2.13 10.98
N ASP A 381 2.61 -1.14 10.11
CA ASP A 381 3.46 0.02 9.93
C ASP A 381 2.77 1.27 10.52
N ALA A 382 3.42 1.86 11.52
CA ALA A 382 3.06 3.13 12.14
C ALA A 382 3.97 4.25 11.62
N ALA A 383 3.92 4.55 10.31
CA ALA A 383 4.70 5.58 9.64
C ALA A 383 6.24 5.40 9.75
N GLY A 384 6.72 4.22 9.37
CA GLY A 384 8.13 3.81 9.38
C GLY A 384 8.53 2.93 10.57
N SER A 385 7.68 2.82 11.60
CA SER A 385 7.87 1.89 12.72
C SER A 385 7.05 0.64 12.48
N VAL A 386 7.71 -0.50 12.21
CA VAL A 386 7.05 -1.73 11.77
C VAL A 386 7.10 -2.82 12.84
N LYS A 387 5.95 -3.42 13.12
CA LYS A 387 5.84 -4.63 13.93
C LYS A 387 5.20 -5.76 13.12
N TYR A 388 5.84 -6.92 13.17
CA TYR A 388 5.27 -8.15 12.63
C TYR A 388 4.41 -8.82 13.70
N ILE A 389 3.18 -9.16 13.31
CA ILE A 389 2.16 -9.76 14.16
C ILE A 389 1.63 -11.00 13.44
N ASP A 390 1.36 -12.06 14.18
CA ASP A 390 0.59 -13.19 13.68
C ASP A 390 -0.79 -12.70 13.19
N PRO A 391 -1.18 -12.97 11.94
CA PRO A 391 -2.49 -12.55 11.41
C PRO A 391 -3.70 -12.98 12.25
N VAL A 392 -3.63 -14.11 12.95
CA VAL A 392 -4.69 -14.60 13.86
C VAL A 392 -4.83 -13.69 15.07
N GLN A 393 -3.73 -13.10 15.54
CA GLN A 393 -3.69 -12.18 16.68
C GLN A 393 -3.98 -10.73 16.27
N LEU A 394 -3.90 -10.40 14.97
CA LEU A 394 -4.05 -9.04 14.46
C LEU A 394 -5.37 -8.37 14.89
N PRO A 395 -6.57 -9.00 14.84
CA PRO A 395 -7.79 -8.34 15.30
C PRO A 395 -7.74 -7.92 16.77
N ALA A 396 -7.17 -8.76 17.64
CA ALA A 396 -7.00 -8.45 19.06
C ALA A 396 -5.96 -7.33 19.26
N ALA A 397 -4.84 -7.38 18.54
CA ALA A 397 -3.80 -6.36 18.58
C ALA A 397 -4.33 -4.99 18.11
N LEU A 398 -5.11 -4.94 17.02
CA LEU A 398 -5.78 -3.73 16.57
C LEU A 398 -6.81 -3.23 17.58
N GLY A 399 -7.59 -4.12 18.19
CA GLY A 399 -8.51 -3.76 19.27
C GLY A 399 -7.81 -3.05 20.43
N MET A 400 -6.65 -3.55 20.85
CA MET A 400 -5.81 -2.93 21.88
C MET A 400 -5.22 -1.58 21.43
N LEU A 401 -4.76 -1.47 20.19
CA LEU A 401 -4.17 -0.22 19.65
C LEU A 401 -5.23 0.87 19.50
N LEU A 402 -6.42 0.52 19.03
CA LEU A 402 -7.50 1.47 18.73
C LEU A 402 -8.29 1.87 19.97
N GLN A 403 -8.22 1.10 21.05
CA GLN A 403 -8.69 1.51 22.37
C GLN A 403 -7.48 1.85 23.24
N PRO A 404 -6.94 3.08 23.16
CA PRO A 404 -5.75 3.42 23.90
C PRO A 404 -6.00 3.24 25.39
N TYR A 405 -5.31 2.28 25.99
CA TYR A 405 -5.14 2.13 27.43
C TYR A 405 -3.72 2.63 27.77
N PRO A 406 -3.47 3.96 27.82
CA PRO A 406 -2.15 4.49 28.11
C PRO A 406 -1.55 3.93 29.41
N ASP A 407 -2.40 3.54 30.38
CA ASP A 407 -1.97 2.91 31.63
C ASP A 407 -1.47 1.46 31.43
N ALA A 408 -2.01 0.72 30.46
CA ALA A 408 -1.53 -0.62 30.13
C ALA A 408 -0.13 -0.56 29.49
N ILE A 409 0.09 0.40 28.58
CA ILE A 409 1.40 0.60 27.93
C ILE A 409 2.41 1.14 28.94
N ALA A 410 2.01 2.08 29.81
CA ALA A 410 2.84 2.55 30.92
C ALA A 410 3.20 1.41 31.89
N SER A 411 2.27 0.49 32.16
CA SER A 411 2.54 -0.71 32.96
C SER A 411 3.58 -1.62 32.30
N MET A 412 3.54 -1.79 30.98
CA MET A 412 4.55 -2.53 30.23
C MET A 412 5.92 -1.83 30.22
N ALA A 413 5.94 -0.51 30.03
CA ALA A 413 7.15 0.31 30.10
C ALA A 413 7.80 0.24 31.49
N ARG A 414 6.99 0.19 32.56
CA ARG A 414 7.48 -0.04 33.92
C ARG A 414 8.14 -1.41 34.07
N ILE A 415 7.48 -2.46 33.55
CA ILE A 415 8.03 -3.81 33.61
C ILE A 415 9.35 -3.86 32.85
N GLU A 416 9.41 -3.29 31.64
CA GLU A 416 10.63 -3.15 30.83
C GLU A 416 11.77 -2.50 31.63
N ALA A 417 11.49 -1.35 32.26
CA ALA A 417 12.46 -0.62 33.07
C ALA A 417 12.94 -1.42 34.27
N THR A 418 12.10 -2.30 34.81
CA THR A 418 12.44 -3.16 35.95
C THR A 418 13.27 -4.36 35.53
N VAL A 419 12.93 -5.00 34.40
CA VAL A 419 13.73 -6.07 33.79
C VAL A 419 15.13 -5.56 33.43
N ARG A 420 15.24 -4.33 32.90
CA ARG A 420 16.52 -3.65 32.65
C ARG A 420 17.35 -3.53 33.93
N ARG A 421 16.76 -2.97 35.00
CA ARG A 421 17.43 -2.80 36.31
C ARG A 421 17.90 -4.13 36.90
N LEU A 422 17.11 -5.19 36.79
CA LEU A 422 17.48 -6.53 37.24
C LEU A 422 18.67 -7.09 36.43
N GLY A 423 18.66 -6.89 35.11
CA GLY A 423 19.77 -7.24 34.23
C GLY A 423 21.07 -6.51 34.61
N ASP A 424 21.00 -5.20 34.87
CA ASP A 424 22.13 -4.37 35.26
C ASP A 424 22.66 -4.70 36.68
N GLY A 425 21.75 -4.96 37.63
CA GLY A 425 22.09 -5.37 38.99
C GLY A 425 22.85 -6.71 39.03
N LEU A 426 22.52 -7.65 38.16
CA LEU A 426 23.29 -8.88 37.98
C LEU A 426 24.71 -8.59 37.45
N VAL A 427 24.91 -7.57 36.61
CA VAL A 427 26.24 -7.16 36.14
C VAL A 427 27.08 -6.61 37.29
N ALA A 428 26.51 -5.73 38.12
CA ALA A 428 27.18 -5.14 39.28
C ALA A 428 27.51 -6.18 40.37
N GLY A 429 26.60 -7.11 40.67
CA GLY A 429 26.82 -8.15 41.69
C GLY A 429 27.96 -9.13 41.37
N ARG A 430 28.25 -9.39 40.08
CA ARG A 430 29.43 -10.19 39.68
C ARG A 430 30.73 -9.38 39.73
N ALA A 431 30.69 -8.08 39.43
CA ALA A 431 31.86 -7.20 39.56
C ALA A 431 32.28 -7.04 41.04
N SER A 432 31.30 -6.91 41.95
CA SER A 432 31.56 -6.90 43.40
C SER A 432 32.01 -8.28 43.93
N GLY A 433 31.48 -9.38 43.40
CA GLY A 433 31.92 -10.74 43.77
C GLY A 433 33.34 -11.10 43.32
N LEU A 434 33.85 -10.48 42.26
CA LEU A 434 35.23 -10.64 41.79
C LEU A 434 36.22 -9.73 42.53
N LEU A 435 35.77 -8.59 43.07
CA LEU A 435 36.60 -7.69 43.90
C LEU A 435 36.59 -8.06 45.39
N SER A 436 35.62 -8.84 45.86
CA SER A 436 35.50 -9.29 47.25
C SER A 436 36.31 -10.56 47.61
N ARG A 437 36.99 -11.20 46.65
CA ARG A 437 37.77 -12.44 46.90
C ARG A 437 39.28 -12.27 47.01
N SER A 438 39.78 -11.04 47.17
CA SER A 438 41.22 -10.80 47.36
C SER A 438 41.45 -9.75 48.47
N THR A 439 41.39 -10.19 49.72
CA THR A 439 42.04 -9.58 50.92
C THR A 439 41.54 -10.27 52.19
N SER A 440 41.96 -11.52 52.43
CA SER A 440 41.93 -12.11 53.78
C SER A 440 42.86 -13.31 53.86
N SER A 441 44.16 -13.03 54.03
CA SER A 441 45.07 -13.84 54.84
C SER A 441 46.50 -13.29 54.73
N LEU A 442 46.87 -12.38 55.63
CA LEU A 442 48.22 -12.25 56.22
C LEU A 442 48.20 -11.07 57.19
N ILE A 443 47.70 -11.31 58.40
CA ILE A 443 48.08 -10.52 59.57
C ILE A 443 48.87 -11.46 60.47
N VAL A 444 50.18 -11.26 60.44
CA VAL A 444 51.18 -11.79 61.37
C VAL A 444 51.01 -11.04 62.71
N PRO A 445 50.88 -11.71 63.86
CA PRO A 445 50.90 -11.02 65.15
C PRO A 445 52.35 -10.82 65.63
N PRO A 446 52.70 -9.67 66.24
CA PRO A 446 54.00 -9.47 66.85
C PRO A 446 54.00 -9.62 68.39
N HIS A 447 55.14 -10.09 68.91
CA HIS A 447 55.64 -10.07 70.31
C HIS A 447 54.92 -10.97 71.34
N GLY A 448 55.57 -11.66 72.29
CA GLY A 448 56.98 -11.79 72.67
C GLY A 448 57.08 -12.39 74.10
N GLN A 449 58.13 -13.20 74.34
CA GLN A 449 58.76 -13.60 75.61
C GLN A 449 58.01 -14.46 76.67
N GLY A 450 58.72 -15.50 77.17
CA GLY A 450 58.75 -15.80 78.61
C GLY A 450 58.58 -17.25 79.14
N ARG A 451 59.68 -18.02 79.16
CA ARG A 451 60.17 -19.00 80.19
C ARG A 451 59.27 -20.06 80.92
N SER A 452 59.97 -21.17 81.24
CA SER A 452 59.72 -22.28 82.21
C SER A 452 59.04 -23.51 81.59
N ARG A 453 59.58 -24.75 81.65
CA ARG A 453 60.69 -25.39 82.38
C ARG A 453 61.56 -26.21 81.44
#